data_AF-A0ABD2Y8P7-F1
#
_entry.id   AF-A0ABD2Y8P7-F1
#
_cell.length_a   1.000
_cell.length_b   1.000
_cell.length_c   1.000
_cell.angle_alpha   90.00
_cell.angle_beta   90.00
_cell.angle_gamma   90.00
#
_symmetry.space_group_name_H-M   'P 1'
#
loop_
_entity.id
_entity.type
_entity.pdbx_description
1 polymer ?
#
loop_
_entity_poly.entity_id
_entity_poly.type
_entity_poly.pdbx_seq_one_letter_code
_entity_poly.pdbx_strand_id
1 'polypeptide(L)'
;MGIRSDLHAVKDGTRKMYLPYAFVTFDKKGKEIFYNTLKNVKVPDGYASNISKCVQLKPPKLSGFKSHDYHILMLLLLPISLRKTLPKSVRIPLIQLSRYFRDLCFKILKPQDLARMDAEILLILCQLEKVFPPSFFDVMVHLSVHLSTEAKMGGLVHYRWMYPIKR
;
A
#
# COMPACT_ATOMS: atom_id res chain seq x y z
N MET A 1 15.38 9.38 -24.10
CA MET A 1 14.16 8.61 -23.84
C MET A 1 12.97 9.42 -23.31
N GLY A 2 13.04 10.74 -23.03
CA GLY A 2 11.84 11.61 -22.95
C GLY A 2 10.75 11.28 -21.90
N ILE A 3 10.95 10.26 -21.05
CA ILE A 3 9.97 9.80 -20.08
C ILE A 3 10.10 10.62 -18.80
N ARG A 4 8.96 11.02 -18.22
CA ARG A 4 8.84 11.75 -16.94
C ARG A 4 9.71 13.02 -16.89
N SER A 5 9.51 13.94 -17.85
CA SER A 5 10.13 15.28 -17.88
C SER A 5 10.08 16.00 -16.54
N ASP A 6 8.99 15.80 -15.81
CA ASP A 6 8.71 16.43 -14.52
C ASP A 6 9.67 15.98 -13.40
N LEU A 7 10.44 14.91 -13.63
CA LEU A 7 11.46 14.38 -12.71
C LEU A 7 12.90 14.71 -13.14
N HIS A 8 13.08 15.41 -14.26
CA HIS A 8 14.41 15.75 -14.77
C HIS A 8 15.04 16.85 -13.90
N ALA A 9 16.38 16.88 -13.86
CA ALA A 9 17.10 17.87 -13.07
C ALA A 9 16.78 19.30 -13.56
N VAL A 10 16.33 20.15 -12.64
CA VAL A 10 15.96 21.54 -12.92
C VAL A 10 17.09 22.45 -12.42
N LYS A 11 17.40 23.50 -13.18
CA LYS A 11 18.28 24.57 -12.70
C LYS A 11 17.45 25.50 -11.82
N ASP A 12 17.83 25.63 -10.56
CA ASP A 12 17.39 26.77 -9.76
C ASP A 12 18.03 28.04 -10.36
N GLY A 13 17.61 29.26 -10.03
CA GLY A 13 18.22 30.50 -10.53
C GLY A 13 19.73 30.67 -10.24
N THR A 14 20.37 29.68 -9.62
CA THR A 14 21.80 29.54 -9.36
C THR A 14 22.40 28.41 -10.23
N ARG A 15 23.74 28.33 -10.38
CA ARG A 15 24.40 27.23 -11.14
C ARG A 15 24.18 25.81 -10.57
N LYS A 16 23.35 25.63 -9.54
CA LYS A 16 23.06 24.34 -8.93
C LYS A 16 21.83 23.69 -9.57
N MET A 17 22.02 22.45 -9.99
CA MET A 17 20.92 21.58 -10.44
C MET A 17 20.32 20.87 -9.22
N TYR A 18 19.00 20.75 -9.18
CA TYR A 18 18.30 19.92 -8.19
C TYR A 18 17.34 18.96 -8.89
N LEU A 19 17.09 17.83 -8.25
CA LEU A 19 16.08 16.87 -8.69
C LEU A 19 14.75 17.23 -8.02
N PRO A 20 13.67 17.46 -8.79
CA PRO A 20 12.35 17.69 -8.21
C PRO A 20 11.84 16.43 -7.51
N TYR A 21 11.05 16.63 -6.46
CA TYR A 21 10.44 15.51 -5.75
C TYR A 21 9.50 14.74 -6.67
N ALA A 22 9.53 13.41 -6.57
CA ALA A 22 8.57 12.58 -7.28
C ALA A 22 7.15 12.85 -6.76
N PHE A 23 6.16 12.89 -7.65
CA PHE A 23 4.77 13.12 -7.28
C PHE A 23 4.16 12.04 -6.36
N VAL A 24 4.86 10.92 -6.19
CA VAL A 24 4.56 9.85 -5.22
C VAL A 24 5.07 10.12 -3.80
N THR A 25 5.91 11.15 -3.63
CA THR A 25 6.45 11.55 -2.32
C THR A 25 5.47 12.45 -1.59
N PHE A 26 5.31 12.24 -0.27
CA PHE A 26 4.54 13.15 0.56
C PHE A 26 5.19 14.53 0.64
N ASP A 27 4.37 15.58 0.56
CA ASP A 27 4.73 16.89 1.07
C ASP A 27 4.81 16.87 2.61
N LYS A 28 5.33 17.94 3.21
CA LYS A 28 5.49 18.02 4.67
C LYS A 28 4.15 17.84 5.40
N LYS A 29 3.09 18.47 4.90
CA LYS A 29 1.74 18.41 5.49
C LYS A 29 1.13 17.02 5.34
N GLY A 30 1.24 16.40 4.17
CA GLY A 30 0.77 15.04 3.92
C GLY A 30 1.50 14.02 4.79
N LYS A 31 2.82 14.20 5.01
CA LYS A 31 3.59 13.38 5.93
C LYS A 31 3.08 13.53 7.37
N GLU A 32 2.87 14.75 7.86
CA GLU A 32 2.31 14.96 9.21
C GLU A 32 0.92 14.32 9.37
N ILE A 33 0.02 14.49 8.40
CA ILE A 33 -1.31 13.87 8.41
C ILE A 33 -1.19 12.34 8.45
N PHE A 34 -0.33 11.75 7.62
CA PHE A 34 -0.14 10.30 7.53
C PHE A 34 0.31 9.72 8.87
N TYR A 35 1.37 10.29 9.45
CA TYR A 35 1.94 9.81 10.71
C TYR A 35 1.01 10.06 11.90
N ASN A 36 0.36 11.22 11.96
CA ASN A 36 -0.63 11.51 13.01
C ASN A 36 -1.84 10.59 12.92
N THR A 37 -2.30 10.24 11.72
CA THR A 37 -3.40 9.29 11.53
C THR A 37 -3.00 7.94 12.13
N LEU A 38 -1.85 7.38 11.74
CA LEU A 38 -1.37 6.11 12.28
C LEU A 38 -1.12 6.14 13.80
N LYS A 39 -0.61 7.26 14.33
CA LYS A 39 -0.34 7.41 15.77
C LYS A 39 -1.62 7.36 16.62
N ASN A 40 -2.72 7.88 16.09
CA ASN A 40 -4.00 8.04 16.79
C ASN A 40 -5.02 6.94 16.45
N VAL A 41 -4.69 6.01 15.56
CA VAL A 41 -5.54 4.86 15.25
C VAL A 41 -5.77 4.05 16.52
N LYS A 42 -7.05 3.76 16.78
CA LYS A 42 -7.49 2.78 17.77
C LYS A 42 -8.15 1.62 17.03
N VAL A 43 -7.78 0.40 17.39
CA VAL A 43 -8.39 -0.83 16.89
C VAL A 43 -9.01 -1.57 18.07
N PRO A 44 -9.99 -2.48 17.84
CA PRO A 44 -10.52 -3.35 18.88
C PRO A 44 -9.41 -4.14 19.58
N ASP A 45 -9.64 -4.51 20.83
CA ASP A 45 -8.69 -5.33 21.58
C ASP A 45 -8.46 -6.68 20.89
N GLY A 46 -7.20 -7.12 20.87
CA GLY A 46 -6.76 -8.32 20.14
C GLY A 46 -6.76 -8.23 18.61
N TYR A 47 -7.09 -7.09 17.98
CA TYR A 47 -7.12 -6.98 16.52
C TYR A 47 -5.76 -6.66 15.88
N ALA A 48 -4.95 -5.82 16.53
CA ALA A 48 -3.58 -5.52 16.11
C ALA A 48 -2.74 -5.16 17.34
N SER A 49 -1.42 -5.13 17.18
CA SER A 49 -0.57 -4.59 18.23
C SER A 49 -0.77 -3.07 18.39
N ASN A 50 -0.18 -2.48 19.42
CA ASN A 50 -0.25 -1.04 19.65
C ASN A 50 0.56 -0.28 18.57
N ILE A 51 -0.08 -0.01 17.42
CA ILE A 51 0.47 0.71 16.27
C ILE A 51 1.04 2.07 16.68
N SER A 52 0.44 2.73 17.67
CA SER A 52 0.94 4.03 18.16
C SER A 52 2.39 3.93 18.64
N LYS A 53 2.80 2.82 19.26
CA LYS A 53 4.19 2.62 19.69
C LYS A 53 5.17 2.49 18.51
N CYS A 54 4.70 2.04 17.35
CA CYS A 54 5.50 1.88 16.14
C CYS A 54 5.69 3.20 15.35
N VAL A 55 5.02 4.28 15.77
CA VAL A 55 5.00 5.56 15.07
C VAL A 55 5.71 6.64 15.89
N GLN A 56 6.79 7.18 15.33
CA GLN A 56 7.49 8.36 15.83
C GLN A 56 7.14 9.58 14.97
N LEU A 57 6.82 10.71 15.60
CA LEU A 57 6.45 11.94 14.88
C LEU A 57 7.63 12.88 14.64
N LYS A 58 8.67 12.83 15.49
CA LYS A 58 9.84 13.72 15.45
C LYS A 58 11.13 12.91 15.72
N PRO A 59 11.95 12.63 14.69
CA PRO A 59 11.63 12.72 13.27
C PRO A 59 10.51 11.72 12.86
N PRO A 60 9.76 11.95 11.77
CA PRO A 60 8.76 11.02 11.28
C PRO A 60 9.40 9.68 10.89
N LYS A 61 9.09 8.62 11.64
CA LYS A 61 9.63 7.28 11.42
C LYS A 61 8.63 6.20 11.82
N LEU A 62 8.55 5.16 11.00
CA LEU A 62 7.84 3.92 11.30
C LEU A 62 8.87 2.84 11.63
N SER A 63 8.71 2.16 12.76
CA SER A 63 9.62 1.10 13.19
C SER A 63 8.97 0.15 14.18
N GLY A 64 9.45 -1.09 14.25
CA GLY A 64 8.98 -2.07 15.23
C GLY A 64 7.68 -2.78 14.86
N PHE A 65 7.24 -2.70 13.60
CA PHE A 65 6.14 -3.51 13.09
C PHE A 65 6.54 -4.98 12.98
N LYS A 66 5.66 -5.86 13.43
CA LYS A 66 5.73 -7.30 13.14
C LYS A 66 4.99 -7.59 11.84
N SER A 67 5.15 -8.79 11.28
CA SER A 67 4.48 -9.21 10.04
C SER A 67 2.98 -8.97 10.07
N HIS A 68 2.31 -9.30 11.20
CA HIS A 68 0.87 -9.07 11.37
C HIS A 68 0.52 -7.58 11.25
N ASP A 69 1.32 -6.68 11.85
CA ASP A 69 1.05 -5.25 11.78
C ASP A 69 1.20 -4.70 10.36
N TYR A 70 2.16 -5.23 9.58
CA TYR A 70 2.26 -4.91 8.16
C TYR A 70 1.03 -5.36 7.38
N HIS A 71 0.46 -6.53 7.68
CA HIS A 71 -0.82 -6.95 7.11
C HIS A 71 -1.95 -5.99 7.48
N ILE A 72 -2.10 -5.62 8.76
CA ILE A 72 -3.13 -4.64 9.17
C ILE A 72 -2.92 -3.27 8.51
N LEU A 73 -1.67 -2.83 8.40
CA LEU A 73 -1.31 -1.60 7.70
C LEU A 73 -1.76 -1.67 6.25
N MET A 74 -1.41 -2.72 5.51
CA MET A 74 -1.73 -2.88 4.11
C MET A 74 -3.25 -3.02 3.86
N LEU A 75 -3.96 -3.80 4.68
CA LEU A 75 -5.37 -4.14 4.46
C LEU A 75 -6.33 -3.02 4.90
N LEU A 76 -5.97 -2.27 5.95
CA LEU A 76 -6.88 -1.34 6.63
C LEU A 76 -6.32 0.07 6.79
N LEU A 77 -5.14 0.21 7.39
CA LEU A 77 -4.68 1.53 7.85
C LEU A 77 -4.14 2.40 6.72
N LEU A 78 -3.51 1.79 5.71
CA LEU A 78 -2.94 2.50 4.57
C LEU A 78 -4.02 3.28 3.80
N PRO A 79 -5.18 2.69 3.41
CA PRO A 79 -6.27 3.45 2.79
C PRO A 79 -6.77 4.64 3.60
N ILE A 80 -6.84 4.48 4.93
CA ILE A 80 -7.32 5.52 5.84
C ILE A 80 -6.33 6.68 5.87
N SER A 81 -5.04 6.37 6.06
CA SER A 81 -3.95 7.35 6.15
C SER A 81 -3.65 8.04 4.81
N LEU A 82 -3.99 7.42 3.68
CA LEU A 82 -3.80 7.99 2.34
C LEU A 82 -4.91 8.95 1.88
N ARG A 83 -6.06 8.99 2.56
CA ARG A 83 -7.27 9.66 2.07
C ARG A 83 -7.12 11.17 1.85
N LYS A 84 -6.19 11.84 2.56
CA LYS A 84 -6.00 13.30 2.53
C LYS A 84 -4.54 13.74 2.28
N THR A 85 -3.71 12.86 1.74
CA THR A 85 -2.25 13.09 1.71
C THR A 85 -1.67 13.12 0.29
N LEU A 86 -1.79 12.04 -0.48
CA LEU A 86 -1.26 11.97 -1.85
C LEU A 86 -2.28 12.43 -2.91
N PRO A 87 -1.80 12.77 -4.14
CA PRO A 87 -2.67 13.02 -5.29
C PRO A 87 -3.62 11.86 -5.57
N LYS A 88 -4.79 12.16 -6.15
CA LYS A 88 -5.82 11.14 -6.50
C LYS A 88 -5.23 10.03 -7.38
N SER A 89 -4.38 10.39 -8.34
CA SER A 89 -3.72 9.46 -9.26
C SER A 89 -2.86 8.41 -8.53
N VAL A 90 -2.28 8.74 -7.38
CA VAL A 90 -1.43 7.83 -6.59
C VAL A 90 -2.25 7.07 -5.56
N ARG A 91 -3.11 7.76 -4.82
CA ARG A 91 -3.84 7.14 -3.70
C ARG A 91 -4.92 6.17 -4.15
N ILE A 92 -5.60 6.41 -5.28
CA ILE A 92 -6.70 5.56 -5.73
C ILE A 92 -6.20 4.14 -6.03
N PRO A 93 -5.14 3.95 -6.85
CA PRO A 93 -4.59 2.61 -7.09
C PRO A 93 -4.11 1.92 -5.80
N LEU A 94 -3.47 2.67 -4.88
CA LEU A 94 -3.04 2.12 -3.59
C LEU A 94 -4.23 1.66 -2.72
N ILE A 95 -5.31 2.45 -2.66
CA ILE A 95 -6.53 2.09 -1.92
C ILE A 95 -7.20 0.86 -2.54
N GLN A 96 -7.23 0.76 -3.86
CA GLN A 96 -7.77 -0.39 -4.58
C GLN A 96 -6.94 -1.65 -4.35
N LEU A 97 -5.61 -1.54 -4.36
CA LEU A 97 -4.71 -2.65 -4.02
C LEU A 97 -4.96 -3.14 -2.58
N SER A 98 -5.06 -2.23 -1.62
CA SER A 98 -5.44 -2.58 -0.24
C SER A 98 -6.81 -3.24 -0.15
N ARG A 99 -7.79 -2.79 -0.94
CA ARG A 99 -9.11 -3.43 -1.01
C ARG A 99 -9.01 -4.84 -1.56
N TYR A 100 -8.27 -5.04 -2.65
CA TYR A 100 -8.04 -6.36 -3.25
C TYR A 100 -7.50 -7.36 -2.21
N PHE A 101 -6.43 -6.99 -1.49
CA PHE A 101 -5.87 -7.87 -0.46
C PHE A 101 -6.83 -8.09 0.72
N ARG A 102 -7.62 -7.07 1.10
CA ARG A 102 -8.63 -7.22 2.16
C ARG A 102 -9.72 -8.19 1.75
N ASP A 103 -10.22 -8.07 0.53
CA ASP A 103 -11.26 -8.94 -0.01
C ASP A 103 -10.75 -10.38 -0.10
N LEU A 104 -9.48 -10.56 -0.51
CA LEU A 104 -8.80 -11.86 -0.56
C LEU A 104 -8.69 -12.53 0.82
N CYS A 105 -8.53 -11.74 1.89
CA CYS A 105 -8.34 -12.24 3.25
C CYS A 105 -9.67 -12.40 4.02
N PHE A 106 -10.83 -12.27 3.38
CA PHE A 106 -12.10 -12.49 4.05
C PHE A 106 -12.28 -13.96 4.47
N LYS A 107 -13.04 -14.15 5.56
CA LYS A 107 -13.38 -15.49 6.08
C LYS A 107 -14.27 -16.30 5.15
N ILE A 108 -14.93 -15.65 4.20
CA ILE A 108 -15.83 -16.27 3.21
C ILE A 108 -15.44 -15.69 1.86
N LEU A 109 -15.07 -16.56 0.92
CA LEU A 109 -14.77 -16.20 -0.46
C LEU A 109 -15.82 -16.79 -1.38
N LYS A 110 -16.54 -15.93 -2.12
CA LYS A 110 -17.49 -16.36 -3.14
C LYS A 110 -16.75 -16.51 -4.48
N PRO A 111 -17.01 -17.56 -5.27
CA PRO A 111 -16.36 -17.73 -6.58
C PRO A 111 -16.54 -16.53 -7.53
N GLN A 112 -17.70 -15.86 -7.46
CA GLN A 112 -17.99 -14.66 -8.25
C GLN A 112 -17.10 -13.46 -7.86
N ASP A 113 -16.85 -13.28 -6.56
CA ASP A 113 -15.94 -12.25 -6.07
C ASP A 113 -14.51 -12.50 -6.53
N LEU A 114 -14.07 -13.77 -6.49
CA LEU A 114 -12.73 -14.14 -6.97
C LEU A 114 -12.57 -13.93 -8.48
N ALA A 115 -13.62 -14.16 -9.28
CA ALA A 115 -13.59 -13.85 -10.71
C ALA A 115 -13.53 -12.35 -11.00
N ARG A 116 -14.26 -11.53 -10.24
CA ARG A 116 -14.14 -10.07 -10.29
C ARG A 116 -12.71 -9.63 -9.93
N MET A 117 -12.14 -10.22 -8.88
CA MET A 117 -10.80 -9.90 -8.38
C MET A 117 -9.69 -10.20 -9.40
N ASP A 118 -9.77 -11.30 -10.15
CA ASP A 118 -8.81 -11.62 -11.23
C ASP A 118 -8.74 -10.50 -12.28
N ALA A 119 -9.89 -9.91 -12.65
CA ALA A 119 -9.91 -8.77 -13.58
C ALA A 119 -9.46 -7.47 -12.91
N GLU A 120 -9.85 -7.26 -11.65
CA GLU A 120 -9.56 -6.03 -10.91
C GLU A 120 -8.06 -5.85 -10.65
N ILE A 121 -7.34 -6.90 -10.29
CA ILE A 121 -5.90 -6.82 -9.98
C ILE A 121 -5.06 -6.39 -11.19
N LEU A 122 -5.41 -6.86 -12.40
CA LEU A 122 -4.74 -6.45 -13.63
C LEU A 122 -4.86 -4.93 -13.84
N LEU A 123 -6.07 -4.38 -13.67
CA LEU A 123 -6.31 -2.94 -13.79
C LEU A 123 -5.57 -2.15 -12.71
N ILE A 124 -5.54 -2.65 -11.47
CA ILE A 124 -4.81 -2.01 -10.36
C ILE A 124 -3.32 -1.94 -10.67
N LEU A 125 -2.70 -3.03 -11.13
CA LEU A 125 -1.28 -3.05 -11.46
C LEU A 125 -0.95 -2.11 -12.62
N CYS A 126 -1.76 -2.10 -13.69
CA CYS A 126 -1.57 -1.15 -14.79
C CYS A 126 -1.68 0.31 -14.34
N GLN A 127 -2.55 0.62 -13.37
CA GLN A 127 -2.64 1.97 -12.81
C GLN A 127 -1.43 2.31 -11.95
N LEU A 128 -0.95 1.36 -11.15
CA LEU A 128 0.27 1.54 -10.35
C LEU A 128 1.48 1.73 -11.25
N GLU A 129 1.56 1.05 -12.40
CA GLU A 129 2.72 1.10 -13.31
C GLU A 129 2.87 2.49 -13.97
N LYS A 130 1.75 3.16 -14.22
CA LYS A 130 1.75 4.57 -14.64
C LYS A 130 2.33 5.50 -13.57
N VAL A 131 2.31 5.08 -12.31
CA VAL A 131 2.64 5.92 -11.16
C VAL A 131 4.05 5.65 -10.64
N PHE A 132 4.35 4.39 -10.35
CA PHE A 132 5.58 3.96 -9.70
C PHE A 132 6.69 3.62 -10.72
N PRO A 133 7.96 3.69 -10.31
CA PRO A 133 9.07 3.24 -11.17
C PRO A 133 9.05 1.72 -11.33
N PRO A 134 9.70 1.17 -12.39
CA PRO A 134 9.81 -0.28 -12.59
C PRO A 134 10.39 -1.03 -11.38
N SER A 135 11.26 -0.39 -10.59
CA SER A 135 11.84 -0.97 -9.37
C SER A 135 10.83 -1.28 -8.26
N PHE A 136 9.61 -0.73 -8.33
CA PHE A 136 8.52 -1.08 -7.41
C PHE A 136 7.91 -2.45 -7.75
N PHE A 137 7.96 -2.85 -9.02
CA PHE A 137 7.33 -4.08 -9.53
C PHE A 137 8.28 -5.26 -9.41
N ASP A 138 8.53 -5.67 -8.16
CA ASP A 138 9.27 -6.90 -7.89
C ASP A 138 8.37 -8.15 -8.07
N VAL A 139 8.97 -9.31 -7.86
CA VAL A 139 8.28 -10.61 -7.96
C VAL A 139 7.05 -10.67 -7.04
N MET A 140 7.09 -10.07 -5.86
CA MET A 140 5.98 -10.11 -4.90
C MET A 140 4.78 -9.30 -5.40
N VAL A 141 5.02 -8.15 -6.03
CA VAL A 141 3.95 -7.36 -6.65
C VAL A 141 3.34 -8.13 -7.81
N HIS A 142 4.15 -8.78 -8.65
CA HIS A 142 3.64 -9.56 -9.78
C HIS A 142 2.85 -10.79 -9.36
N LEU A 143 3.26 -11.49 -8.28
CA LEU A 143 2.53 -12.65 -7.76
C LEU A 143 1.08 -12.32 -7.37
N SER A 144 0.77 -11.05 -7.09
CA SER A 144 -0.60 -10.63 -6.74
C SER A 144 -1.64 -11.00 -7.79
N VAL A 145 -1.28 -11.11 -9.08
CA VAL A 145 -2.20 -11.49 -10.17
C VAL A 145 -2.68 -12.94 -10.08
N HIS A 146 -1.92 -13.79 -9.39
CA HIS A 146 -2.24 -15.21 -9.26
C HIS A 146 -3.04 -15.54 -8.01
N LEU A 147 -3.10 -14.63 -7.03
CA LEU A 147 -3.64 -14.93 -5.70
C LEU A 147 -5.14 -15.24 -5.71
N SER A 148 -5.94 -14.57 -6.52
CA SER A 148 -7.37 -14.85 -6.65
C SER A 148 -7.61 -16.23 -7.29
N THR A 149 -6.85 -16.57 -8.32
CA THR A 149 -6.90 -17.91 -8.93
C THR A 149 -6.40 -18.99 -7.96
N GLU A 150 -5.35 -18.71 -7.20
CA GLU A 150 -4.84 -19.58 -6.15
C GLU A 150 -5.92 -19.83 -5.07
N ALA A 151 -6.63 -18.80 -4.64
CA ALA A 151 -7.72 -18.91 -3.67
C ALA A 151 -8.94 -19.68 -4.21
N LYS A 152 -9.22 -19.62 -5.53
CA LYS A 152 -10.24 -20.46 -6.16
C LYS A 152 -9.89 -21.95 -6.05
N MET A 153 -8.62 -22.30 -6.25
CA MET A 153 -8.17 -23.69 -6.28
C MET A 153 -7.98 -24.29 -4.88
N GLY A 154 -7.32 -23.56 -3.97
CA GLY A 154 -7.00 -24.09 -2.64
C GLY A 154 -7.79 -23.47 -1.50
N GLY A 155 -8.85 -22.73 -1.79
CA GLY A 155 -9.75 -22.17 -0.78
C GLY A 155 -9.18 -20.98 -0.02
N LEU A 156 -9.66 -20.80 1.21
CA LEU A 156 -9.42 -19.60 2.01
C LEU A 156 -7.93 -19.38 2.31
N VAL A 157 -7.49 -18.15 2.11
CA VAL A 157 -6.08 -17.75 2.21
C VAL A 157 -5.50 -17.94 3.62
N HIS A 158 -6.30 -17.84 4.67
CA HIS A 158 -5.82 -17.98 6.05
C HIS A 158 -5.26 -19.37 6.38
N TYR A 159 -5.73 -20.43 5.70
CA TYR A 159 -5.19 -21.79 5.89
C TYR A 159 -3.86 -22.01 5.16
N ARG A 160 -3.49 -21.11 4.25
CA ARG A 160 -2.36 -21.27 3.32
C ARG A 160 -1.27 -20.23 3.49
N TRP A 161 -1.46 -19.27 4.38
CA TRP A 161 -0.40 -18.34 4.76
C TRP A 161 0.76 -19.06 5.43
N MET A 162 1.96 -18.51 5.29
CA MET A 162 3.15 -18.97 6.01
C MET A 162 3.00 -18.91 7.54
N TYR A 163 1.94 -18.25 8.03
CA TYR A 163 1.64 -18.09 9.45
C TYR A 163 0.17 -18.40 9.73
N PRO A 164 -0.26 -19.68 9.60
CA PRO A 164 -1.67 -20.05 9.78
C PRO A 164 -2.13 -19.89 11.24
N ILE A 165 -1.17 -19.89 12.18
CA ILE A 165 -1.38 -19.75 13.62
C ILE A 165 -0.53 -18.58 14.12
N LYS A 166 -0.97 -17.35 13.90
CA LYS A 166 -0.49 -16.20 14.68
C LYS A 166 -1.70 -15.56 15.37
N ARG A 167 -1.73 -15.76 16.70
CA ARG A 167 -2.58 -15.05 17.65
C ARG A 167 -1.93 -13.73 18.03
#